data_AF-A0A9W8B772-F1
#
_entry.id   AF-A0A9W8B772-F1
#
_cell.length_a   1.000
_cell.length_b   1.000
_cell.length_c   1.000
_cell.angle_alpha   90.00
_cell.angle_beta   90.00
_cell.angle_gamma   90.00
#
_symmetry.space_group_name_H-M   'P 1'
#
loop_
_entity.id
_entity.type
_entity.pdbx_description
1 polymer ?
#
loop_
_entity_poly.entity_id
_entity_poly.type
_entity_poly.pdbx_seq_one_letter_code
_entity_poly.pdbx_strand_id
1 'polypeptide(L)'
;ATQMLGQLYIKQPSLALEPQARAVMDRAFSGDSNGHKLQIVRNFLDFLRADVKRYAARAKESKDQVREVDAKALVGNTGEMSEAGVGASLMQTYLDRIIDATFVSSAATLRAVGFEVISLVLEQGLAHPLKCVPALIALSTSSDQHIRSKALKLHQDLNFKYASFIHSRDIDGVHKAYEYQVQLRGRAEDAVGYDYCVDTQETAGRQTAFLQPLYSQLRTRRARRNEFLSLLVRAGDADSNSGTLCYNNGGRPDAFFVRFVAENIASLDFKYMDEVLHVMHQISSAIANTGLAILHQLEADTETECASQAVEASVCIGILFVLR
;
A
#
# COMPACT_ATOMS: atom_id res chain seq x y z
N ALA A 1 -19.60 3.94 -24.82
CA ALA A 1 -18.55 4.64 -25.58
C ALA A 1 -17.14 4.32 -25.06
N THR A 2 -16.84 4.54 -23.77
CA THR A 2 -15.50 4.30 -23.18
C THR A 2 -15.00 2.86 -23.31
N GLN A 3 -15.87 1.85 -23.21
CA GLN A 3 -15.49 0.45 -23.46
C GLN A 3 -15.00 0.21 -24.90
N MET A 4 -15.67 0.80 -25.90
CA MET A 4 -15.30 0.64 -27.31
C MET A 4 -13.97 1.33 -27.60
N LEU A 5 -13.71 2.48 -26.98
CA LEU A 5 -12.40 3.14 -27.04
C LEU A 5 -11.29 2.26 -26.45
N GLY A 6 -11.55 1.57 -25.34
CA GLY A 6 -10.62 0.58 -24.78
C GLY A 6 -10.25 -0.53 -25.77
N GLN A 7 -11.24 -1.08 -26.47
CA GLN A 7 -11.01 -2.09 -27.50
C GLN A 7 -10.22 -1.54 -28.71
N LEU A 8 -10.46 -0.28 -29.08
CA LEU A 8 -9.69 0.39 -30.12
C LEU A 8 -8.21 0.55 -29.72
N TYR A 9 -7.94 0.95 -28.47
CA TYR A 9 -6.57 1.09 -27.95
C TYR A 9 -5.82 -0.24 -27.87
N ILE A 10 -6.52 -1.34 -27.61
CA ILE A 10 -5.92 -2.68 -27.69
C ILE A 10 -5.46 -2.96 -29.12
N LYS A 11 -6.25 -2.59 -30.14
CA LYS A 11 -5.89 -2.83 -31.54
C LYS A 11 -4.76 -1.90 -32.00
N GLN A 12 -4.86 -0.61 -31.70
CA GLN A 12 -3.89 0.42 -32.07
C GLN A 12 -3.46 1.22 -30.83
N PRO A 13 -2.39 0.79 -30.13
CA PRO A 13 -1.94 1.39 -28.87
C PRO A 13 -1.64 2.89 -28.95
N SER A 14 -1.07 3.37 -30.06
CA SER A 14 -0.68 4.77 -30.24
C SER A 14 -1.83 5.76 -30.02
N LEU A 15 -3.06 5.38 -30.37
CA LEU A 15 -4.25 6.20 -30.16
C LEU A 15 -4.56 6.49 -28.69
N ALA A 16 -4.06 5.67 -27.75
CA ALA A 16 -4.27 5.90 -26.32
C ALA A 16 -3.45 7.10 -25.79
N LEU A 17 -2.40 7.52 -26.51
CA LEU A 17 -1.57 8.65 -26.14
C LEU A 17 -2.07 9.99 -26.71
N GLU A 18 -3.03 9.94 -27.64
CA GLU A 18 -3.61 11.14 -28.26
C GLU A 18 -4.25 12.06 -27.20
N PRO A 19 -4.15 13.40 -27.36
CA PRO A 19 -4.69 14.34 -26.38
C PRO A 19 -6.18 14.15 -26.08
N GLN A 20 -6.96 13.76 -27.10
CA GLN A 20 -8.40 13.50 -26.93
C GLN A 20 -8.67 12.25 -26.07
N ALA A 21 -7.89 11.19 -26.27
CA ALA A 21 -7.99 9.97 -25.47
C ALA A 21 -7.63 10.26 -24.01
N ARG A 22 -6.54 11.00 -23.77
CA ARG A 22 -6.12 11.45 -22.45
C ARG A 22 -7.18 12.31 -21.77
N ALA A 23 -7.75 13.29 -22.48
CA ALA A 23 -8.81 14.14 -21.93
C ALA A 23 -10.05 13.33 -21.47
N VAL A 24 -10.40 12.25 -22.17
CA VAL A 24 -11.49 11.34 -21.76
C VAL A 24 -11.11 10.56 -20.52
N MET A 25 -9.89 10.01 -20.45
CA MET A 25 -9.39 9.29 -19.27
C MET A 25 -9.30 10.20 -18.05
N ASP A 26 -8.75 11.40 -18.21
CA ASP A 26 -8.61 12.41 -17.15
C ASP A 26 -9.97 12.82 -16.60
N ARG A 27 -10.95 13.06 -17.47
CA ARG A 27 -12.32 13.39 -17.07
C ARG A 27 -12.99 12.23 -16.32
N ALA A 28 -12.73 10.99 -16.73
CA ALA A 28 -13.29 9.81 -16.07
C ALA A 28 -12.73 9.61 -14.65
N PHE A 29 -11.43 9.84 -14.45
CA PHE A 29 -10.82 9.79 -13.10
C PHE A 29 -11.19 10.99 -12.23
N SER A 30 -11.38 12.17 -12.83
CA SER A 30 -11.74 13.39 -12.11
C SER A 30 -13.21 13.44 -11.70
N GLY A 31 -14.08 12.64 -12.34
CA GLY A 31 -15.49 12.57 -11.98
C GLY A 31 -15.77 11.68 -10.76
N ASP A 32 -16.95 11.85 -10.16
CA ASP A 32 -17.37 11.06 -8.98
C ASP A 32 -17.94 9.67 -9.33
N SER A 33 -18.17 9.40 -10.62
CA SER A 33 -18.74 8.13 -11.06
C SER A 33 -17.73 6.98 -10.95
N ASN A 34 -17.90 6.15 -9.92
CA ASN A 34 -17.17 4.90 -9.76
C ASN A 34 -17.35 3.95 -10.95
N GLY A 35 -18.48 4.02 -11.65
CA GLY A 35 -18.73 3.26 -12.88
C GLY A 35 -17.79 3.67 -14.03
N HIS A 36 -17.52 4.97 -14.19
CA HIS A 36 -16.57 5.44 -15.20
C HIS A 36 -15.13 5.07 -14.84
N LYS A 37 -14.73 5.25 -13.57
CA LYS A 37 -13.42 4.81 -13.06
C LYS A 37 -13.21 3.32 -13.33
N LEU A 38 -14.20 2.49 -12.96
CA LEU A 38 -14.17 1.05 -13.20
C LEU A 38 -14.00 0.71 -14.68
N GLN A 39 -14.72 1.39 -15.57
CA GLN A 39 -14.62 1.11 -16.99
C GLN A 39 -13.23 1.45 -17.56
N ILE A 40 -12.64 2.57 -17.15
CA ILE A 40 -11.29 2.96 -17.58
C ILE A 40 -10.23 2.00 -17.02
N VAL A 41 -10.33 1.64 -15.73
CA VAL A 41 -9.39 0.69 -15.11
C VAL A 41 -9.50 -0.70 -15.76
N ARG A 42 -10.72 -1.15 -16.13
CA ARG A 42 -10.90 -2.38 -16.93
C ARG A 42 -10.26 -2.29 -18.30
N ASN A 43 -10.41 -1.16 -18.99
CA ASN A 43 -9.76 -0.96 -20.28
C ASN A 43 -8.23 -1.06 -20.16
N PHE A 44 -7.63 -0.47 -19.12
CA PHE A 44 -6.20 -0.64 -18.85
C PHE A 44 -5.81 -2.08 -18.56
N LEU A 45 -6.62 -2.80 -17.77
CA LEU A 45 -6.39 -4.20 -17.47
C LEU A 45 -6.38 -5.06 -18.75
N ASP A 46 -7.37 -4.88 -19.60
CA ASP A 46 -7.49 -5.61 -20.87
C ASP A 46 -6.34 -5.25 -21.81
N PHE A 47 -5.95 -3.97 -21.86
CA PHE A 47 -4.79 -3.49 -22.60
C PHE A 47 -3.51 -4.17 -22.15
N LEU A 48 -3.18 -4.14 -20.86
CA LEU A 48 -1.96 -4.76 -20.33
C LEU A 48 -1.93 -6.27 -20.56
N ARG A 49 -3.07 -6.96 -20.42
CA ARG A 49 -3.17 -8.40 -20.70
C ARG A 49 -2.93 -8.71 -22.17
N ALA A 50 -3.48 -7.90 -23.07
CA ALA A 50 -3.24 -8.04 -24.51
C ALA A 50 -1.77 -7.78 -24.85
N ASP A 51 -1.15 -6.79 -24.19
CA ASP A 51 0.24 -6.42 -24.41
C ASP A 51 1.18 -7.56 -23.99
N VAL A 52 0.99 -8.15 -22.79
CA VAL A 52 1.73 -9.34 -22.35
C VAL A 52 1.65 -10.49 -23.35
N LYS A 53 0.44 -10.76 -23.89
CA LYS A 53 0.25 -11.81 -24.91
C LYS A 53 0.99 -11.49 -26.21
N ARG A 54 0.96 -10.23 -26.66
CA ARG A 54 1.68 -9.76 -27.85
C ARG A 54 3.18 -9.92 -27.69
N TYR A 55 3.74 -9.48 -26.55
CA TYR A 55 5.16 -9.67 -26.25
C TYR A 55 5.56 -11.15 -26.22
N ALA A 56 4.76 -12.00 -25.59
CA ALA A 56 5.02 -13.44 -25.54
C ALA A 56 4.98 -14.12 -26.92
N ALA A 57 4.05 -13.70 -27.80
CA ALA A 57 3.97 -14.22 -29.17
C ALA A 57 5.20 -13.81 -30.00
N ARG A 58 5.59 -12.53 -29.95
CA ARG A 58 6.79 -12.01 -30.63
C ARG A 58 8.07 -12.70 -30.15
N ALA A 59 8.18 -12.97 -28.85
CA ALA A 59 9.33 -13.68 -28.28
C ALA A 59 9.43 -15.14 -28.78
N LYS A 60 8.31 -15.77 -29.17
CA LYS A 60 8.29 -17.10 -29.79
C LYS A 60 8.67 -17.03 -31.27
N GLU A 61 8.06 -16.12 -32.02
CA GLU A 61 8.39 -15.89 -33.44
C GLU A 61 9.87 -15.56 -33.63
N SER A 62 10.44 -14.72 -32.77
CA SER A 62 11.86 -14.38 -32.79
C SER A 62 12.77 -15.59 -32.54
N LYS A 63 12.35 -16.57 -31.74
CA LYS A 63 13.10 -17.82 -31.52
C LYS A 63 13.04 -18.77 -32.72
N ASP A 64 11.92 -18.79 -33.43
CA ASP A 64 11.74 -19.60 -34.64
C ASP A 64 12.46 -18.99 -35.87
N GLN A 65 12.62 -17.66 -35.90
CA GLN A 65 13.30 -16.92 -36.97
C GLN A 65 14.83 -16.80 -36.83
N VAL A 66 15.46 -17.40 -35.80
CA VAL A 66 16.94 -17.39 -35.61
C VAL A 66 17.72 -18.05 -36.77
N ARG A 67 17.05 -18.60 -37.81
CA ARG A 67 17.68 -19.17 -38.99
C ARG A 67 18.01 -18.19 -40.12
N GLU A 68 17.45 -16.98 -40.16
CA GLU A 68 17.82 -15.95 -41.16
C GLU A 68 17.76 -14.56 -40.51
N VAL A 69 18.91 -14.04 -40.10
CA VAL A 69 19.01 -12.68 -39.54
C VAL A 69 19.20 -11.70 -40.69
N ASP A 70 18.09 -11.14 -41.17
CA ASP A 70 18.11 -10.11 -42.22
C ASP A 70 18.53 -8.76 -41.62
N ALA A 71 19.40 -8.02 -42.32
CA ALA A 71 20.01 -6.78 -41.80
C ALA A 71 18.97 -5.68 -41.45
N LYS A 72 17.75 -5.78 -42.01
CA LYS A 72 16.60 -4.93 -41.65
C LYS A 72 16.06 -5.13 -40.24
N ALA A 73 16.20 -6.33 -39.66
CA ALA A 73 15.80 -6.60 -38.27
C ALA A 73 16.71 -5.87 -37.27
N LEU A 74 17.97 -5.62 -37.65
CA LEU A 74 18.95 -4.87 -36.84
C LEU A 74 18.77 -3.35 -36.94
N VAL A 75 18.11 -2.85 -37.99
CA VAL A 75 17.83 -1.40 -38.17
C VAL A 75 16.65 -0.94 -37.29
N GLY A 76 15.89 -1.87 -36.70
CA GLY A 76 14.77 -1.54 -35.81
C GLY A 76 13.61 -0.94 -36.59
N ASN A 77 12.51 -1.70 -36.71
CA ASN A 77 11.29 -1.16 -37.30
C ASN A 77 10.74 -0.08 -36.33
N THR A 78 11.02 1.19 -36.60
CA THR A 78 10.79 2.33 -35.69
C THR A 78 9.32 2.48 -35.29
N GLY A 79 8.38 2.02 -36.12
CA GLY A 79 6.96 1.96 -35.80
C GLY A 79 6.59 0.91 -34.73
N GLU A 80 7.24 -0.24 -34.73
CA GLU A 80 6.94 -1.35 -33.80
C GLU A 80 7.58 -1.16 -32.42
N MET A 81 8.73 -0.47 -32.38
CA MET A 81 9.39 -0.07 -31.14
C MET A 81 8.63 1.08 -30.44
N SER A 82 7.89 1.90 -31.20
CA SER A 82 7.04 2.96 -30.69
C SER A 82 5.82 2.42 -29.93
N GLU A 83 5.21 1.31 -30.38
CA GLU A 83 4.07 0.70 -29.70
C GLU A 83 4.44 0.06 -28.36
N ALA A 84 5.66 -0.46 -28.24
CA ALA A 84 6.15 -1.10 -27.03
C ALA A 84 6.23 -0.15 -25.81
N GLY A 85 6.48 1.15 -26.06
CA GLY A 85 6.56 2.18 -25.02
C GLY A 85 5.21 2.71 -24.53
N VAL A 86 4.12 2.41 -25.24
CA VAL A 86 2.79 2.97 -24.94
C VAL A 86 2.30 2.49 -23.57
N GLY A 87 2.39 1.19 -23.29
CA GLY A 87 1.93 0.62 -22.03
C GLY A 87 2.66 1.20 -20.82
N ALA A 88 3.98 1.35 -20.91
CA ALA A 88 4.78 2.01 -19.88
C ALA A 88 4.37 3.48 -19.69
N SER A 89 4.21 4.25 -20.78
CA SER A 89 3.81 5.65 -20.71
C SER A 89 2.43 5.84 -20.06
N LEU A 90 1.44 5.02 -20.44
CA LEU A 90 0.11 5.06 -19.84
C LEU A 90 0.16 4.73 -18.35
N MET A 91 0.88 3.66 -17.97
CA MET A 91 0.94 3.25 -16.57
C MET A 91 1.67 4.29 -15.72
N GLN A 92 2.78 4.85 -16.19
CA GLN A 92 3.48 5.90 -15.45
C GLN A 92 2.63 7.15 -15.24
N THR A 93 1.74 7.47 -16.20
CA THR A 93 0.85 8.64 -16.13
C THR A 93 -0.34 8.41 -15.21
N TYR A 94 -0.97 7.22 -15.27
CA TYR A 94 -2.24 6.94 -14.60
C TYR A 94 -2.14 6.08 -13.35
N LEU A 95 -0.97 5.50 -13.02
CA LEU A 95 -0.81 4.59 -11.89
C LEU A 95 -1.29 5.20 -10.58
N ASP A 96 -0.91 6.45 -10.29
CA ASP A 96 -1.30 7.11 -9.03
C ASP A 96 -2.84 7.23 -8.93
N ARG A 97 -3.51 7.56 -10.05
CA ARG A 97 -4.98 7.60 -10.14
C ARG A 97 -5.63 6.21 -10.01
N ILE A 98 -4.99 5.17 -10.52
CA ILE A 98 -5.45 3.77 -10.42
C ILE A 98 -5.31 3.28 -8.98
N ILE A 99 -4.21 3.62 -8.30
CA ILE A 99 -4.02 3.34 -6.87
C ILE A 99 -5.12 4.03 -6.08
N ASP A 100 -5.35 5.33 -6.27
CA ASP A 100 -6.42 6.06 -5.56
C ASP A 100 -7.81 5.45 -5.81
N ALA A 101 -8.11 5.08 -7.05
CA ALA A 101 -9.37 4.44 -7.41
C ALA A 101 -9.56 3.07 -6.74
N THR A 102 -8.47 2.34 -6.47
CA THR A 102 -8.49 1.03 -5.80
C THR A 102 -8.97 1.14 -4.35
N PHE A 103 -8.71 2.26 -3.69
CA PHE A 103 -9.10 2.52 -2.30
C PHE A 103 -10.42 3.31 -2.17
N VAL A 104 -11.30 3.28 -3.18
CA VAL A 104 -12.65 3.82 -3.02
C VAL A 104 -13.51 2.85 -2.19
N SER A 105 -13.98 3.29 -1.03
CA SER A 105 -14.68 2.48 -0.01
C SER A 105 -15.83 1.63 -0.59
N SER A 106 -16.72 2.23 -1.38
CA SER A 106 -17.97 1.60 -1.84
C SER A 106 -17.85 0.68 -3.06
N ALA A 107 -16.63 0.37 -3.54
CA ALA A 107 -16.45 -0.24 -4.85
C ALA A 107 -15.52 -1.46 -4.84
N ALA A 108 -15.96 -2.57 -4.24
CA ALA A 108 -15.19 -3.83 -4.16
C ALA A 108 -14.72 -4.33 -5.54
N THR A 109 -15.56 -4.24 -6.58
CA THR A 109 -15.17 -4.62 -7.95
C THR A 109 -14.08 -3.70 -8.51
N LEU A 110 -14.14 -2.40 -8.23
CA LEU A 110 -13.10 -1.45 -8.65
C LEU A 110 -11.77 -1.76 -7.96
N ARG A 111 -11.81 -2.09 -6.67
CA ARG A 111 -10.64 -2.53 -5.91
C ARG A 111 -10.00 -3.78 -6.51
N ALA A 112 -10.79 -4.81 -6.79
CA ALA A 112 -10.28 -6.04 -7.39
C ALA A 112 -9.63 -5.79 -8.77
N VAL A 113 -10.30 -5.04 -9.66
CA VAL A 113 -9.76 -4.73 -10.99
C VAL A 113 -8.54 -3.81 -10.90
N GLY A 114 -8.56 -2.80 -10.03
CA GLY A 114 -7.44 -1.89 -9.81
C GLY A 114 -6.21 -2.61 -9.26
N PHE A 115 -6.41 -3.52 -8.31
CA PHE A 115 -5.34 -4.37 -7.79
C PHE A 115 -4.75 -5.30 -8.85
N GLU A 116 -5.55 -5.86 -9.75
CA GLU A 116 -5.05 -6.64 -10.88
C GLU A 116 -4.18 -5.80 -11.83
N VAL A 117 -4.55 -4.53 -12.07
CA VAL A 117 -3.71 -3.61 -12.85
C VAL A 117 -2.39 -3.34 -12.14
N ILE A 118 -2.40 -3.02 -10.84
CA ILE A 118 -1.19 -2.81 -10.03
C ILE A 118 -0.29 -4.05 -10.07
N SER A 119 -0.88 -5.24 -9.98
CA SER A 119 -0.15 -6.51 -10.06
C SER A 119 0.61 -6.65 -11.39
N LEU A 120 -0.08 -6.42 -12.52
CA LEU A 120 0.52 -6.49 -13.85
C LEU A 120 1.61 -5.44 -14.06
N VAL A 121 1.42 -4.22 -13.56
CA VAL A 121 2.42 -3.14 -13.61
C VAL A 121 3.70 -3.55 -12.90
N LEU A 122 3.60 -4.19 -11.73
CA LEU A 122 4.74 -4.65 -10.96
C LEU A 122 5.42 -5.87 -11.59
N GLU A 123 4.65 -6.85 -12.04
CA GLU A 123 5.17 -8.07 -12.69
C GLU A 123 5.93 -7.76 -13.99
N GLN A 124 5.48 -6.75 -14.74
CA GLN A 124 6.10 -6.29 -15.98
C GLN A 124 7.20 -5.23 -15.76
N GLY A 125 7.34 -4.69 -14.55
CA GLY A 125 8.31 -3.63 -14.26
C GLY A 125 8.02 -2.30 -14.95
N LEU A 126 6.75 -1.96 -15.19
CA LEU A 126 6.36 -0.74 -15.92
C LEU A 126 6.48 0.55 -15.07
N ALA A 127 6.56 0.41 -13.74
CA ALA A 127 6.67 1.51 -12.81
C ALA A 127 7.62 1.21 -11.65
N HIS A 128 8.08 2.27 -10.97
CA HIS A 128 8.97 2.13 -9.83
C HIS A 128 8.24 1.45 -8.65
N PRO A 129 8.80 0.38 -8.06
CA PRO A 129 8.09 -0.45 -7.08
C PRO A 129 7.69 0.32 -5.81
N LEU A 130 8.48 1.30 -5.38
CA LEU A 130 8.15 2.14 -4.20
C LEU A 130 6.81 2.87 -4.31
N LYS A 131 6.31 3.16 -5.52
CA LYS A 131 4.99 3.77 -5.70
C LYS A 131 3.86 2.84 -5.25
N CYS A 132 4.05 1.53 -5.39
CA CYS A 132 3.03 0.54 -5.10
C CYS A 132 3.15 -0.06 -3.69
N VAL A 133 4.29 0.09 -3.00
CA VAL A 133 4.51 -0.51 -1.66
C VAL A 133 3.40 -0.15 -0.67
N PRO A 134 3.02 1.13 -0.49
CA PRO A 134 1.96 1.46 0.47
C PRO A 134 0.62 0.79 0.14
N ALA A 135 0.31 0.70 -1.16
CA ALA A 135 -0.91 0.05 -1.63
C ALA A 135 -0.89 -1.46 -1.38
N LEU A 136 0.24 -2.14 -1.60
CA LEU A 136 0.38 -3.57 -1.32
C LEU A 136 0.23 -3.88 0.17
N ILE A 137 0.83 -3.05 1.03
CA ILE A 137 0.72 -3.18 2.48
C ILE A 137 -0.74 -3.02 2.91
N ALA A 138 -1.43 -1.98 2.44
CA ALA A 138 -2.84 -1.76 2.75
C ALA A 138 -3.74 -2.91 2.24
N LEU A 139 -3.55 -3.38 1.01
CA LEU A 139 -4.33 -4.48 0.43
C LEU A 139 -4.05 -5.83 1.09
N SER A 140 -2.90 -6.00 1.75
CA SER A 140 -2.63 -7.19 2.58
C SER A 140 -3.54 -7.27 3.82
N THR A 141 -4.22 -6.17 4.19
CA THR A 141 -5.21 -6.13 5.28
C THR A 141 -6.65 -6.31 4.79
N SER A 142 -6.85 -6.58 3.50
CA SER A 142 -8.18 -6.79 2.90
C SER A 142 -8.86 -8.04 3.47
N SER A 143 -10.18 -7.99 3.62
CA SER A 143 -10.99 -9.16 3.97
C SER A 143 -10.99 -10.22 2.86
N ASP A 144 -10.85 -9.80 1.60
CA ASP A 144 -10.73 -10.69 0.45
C ASP A 144 -9.37 -11.44 0.48
N GLN A 145 -9.45 -12.76 0.69
CA GLN A 145 -8.29 -13.64 0.78
C GLN A 145 -7.45 -13.65 -0.50
N HIS A 146 -8.06 -13.56 -1.67
CA HIS A 146 -7.34 -13.57 -2.94
C HIS A 146 -6.46 -12.32 -3.08
N ILE A 147 -7.05 -11.14 -2.81
CA ILE A 147 -6.33 -9.86 -2.82
C ILE A 147 -5.20 -9.90 -1.78
N ARG A 148 -5.53 -10.32 -0.56
CA ARG A 148 -4.59 -10.37 0.56
C ARG A 148 -3.37 -11.26 0.25
N SER A 149 -3.60 -12.50 -0.17
CA SER A 149 -2.51 -13.45 -0.46
C SER A 149 -1.65 -13.00 -1.64
N LYS A 150 -2.26 -12.47 -2.71
CA LYS A 150 -1.51 -12.00 -3.88
C LYS A 150 -0.72 -10.72 -3.58
N ALA A 151 -1.29 -9.78 -2.83
CA ALA A 151 -0.59 -8.56 -2.44
C ALA A 151 0.64 -8.88 -1.57
N LEU A 152 0.48 -9.83 -0.64
CA LEU A 152 1.57 -10.31 0.19
C LEU A 152 2.69 -10.95 -0.65
N LYS A 153 2.34 -11.81 -1.62
CA LYS A 153 3.30 -12.44 -2.52
C LYS A 153 4.07 -11.41 -3.34
N LEU A 154 3.38 -10.42 -3.93
CA LEU A 154 4.03 -9.34 -4.67
C LEU A 154 4.98 -8.54 -3.78
N HIS A 155 4.60 -8.25 -2.54
CA HIS A 155 5.49 -7.59 -1.59
C HIS A 155 6.73 -8.44 -1.28
N GLN A 156 6.59 -9.76 -1.13
CA GLN A 156 7.73 -10.68 -0.95
C GLN A 156 8.66 -10.69 -2.15
N ASP A 157 8.11 -10.77 -3.37
CA ASP A 157 8.88 -10.76 -4.61
C ASP A 157 9.65 -9.44 -4.77
N LEU A 158 9.04 -8.31 -4.41
CA LEU A 158 9.71 -7.01 -4.38
C LEU A 158 10.79 -6.96 -3.30
N ASN A 159 10.53 -7.48 -2.10
CA ASN A 159 11.53 -7.52 -1.03
C ASN A 159 12.73 -8.40 -1.40
N PHE A 160 12.51 -9.52 -2.11
CA PHE A 160 13.59 -10.36 -2.60
C PHE A 160 14.47 -9.61 -3.62
N LYS A 161 13.87 -8.87 -4.56
CA LYS A 161 14.59 -8.15 -5.63
C LYS A 161 15.21 -6.82 -5.19
N TYR A 162 14.55 -6.10 -4.28
CA TYR A 162 14.83 -4.70 -3.95
C TYR A 162 15.00 -4.47 -2.44
N ALA A 163 15.54 -5.46 -1.73
CA ALA A 163 15.72 -5.43 -0.28
C ALA A 163 16.45 -4.16 0.23
N SER A 164 17.32 -3.52 -0.54
CA SER A 164 18.04 -2.33 -0.07
C SER A 164 17.12 -1.15 0.25
N PHE A 165 16.00 -0.97 -0.45
CA PHE A 165 15.18 0.23 -0.34
C PHE A 165 13.68 0.01 -0.15
N ILE A 166 13.15 -1.21 -0.33
CA ILE A 166 11.69 -1.43 -0.34
C ILE A 166 10.98 -0.97 0.95
N HIS A 167 11.64 -1.09 2.12
CA HIS A 167 11.07 -0.70 3.42
C HIS A 167 11.13 0.79 3.73
N SER A 168 11.71 1.61 2.85
CA SER A 168 11.69 3.07 3.01
C SER A 168 10.27 3.66 3.02
N ARG A 169 9.27 2.88 2.58
CA ARG A 169 7.85 3.25 2.50
C ARG A 169 6.96 2.41 3.43
N ASP A 170 7.54 1.67 4.38
CA ASP A 170 6.76 0.82 5.29
C ASP A 170 5.78 1.65 6.12
N ILE A 171 6.22 2.82 6.62
CA ILE A 171 5.36 3.73 7.41
C ILE A 171 4.19 4.27 6.61
N ASP A 172 4.42 4.67 5.35
CA ASP A 172 3.35 5.09 4.45
C ASP A 172 2.36 3.94 4.20
N GLY A 173 2.85 2.71 4.14
CA GLY A 173 2.00 1.52 4.05
C GLY A 173 1.16 1.27 5.30
N VAL A 174 1.71 1.49 6.49
CA VAL A 174 0.98 1.39 7.76
C VAL A 174 -0.14 2.45 7.81
N HIS A 175 0.15 3.70 7.43
CA HIS A 175 -0.89 4.73 7.28
C HIS A 175 -1.95 4.34 6.27
N LYS A 176 -1.54 3.88 5.09
CA LYS A 176 -2.47 3.47 4.03
C LYS A 176 -3.34 2.28 4.46
N ALA A 177 -2.79 1.37 5.26
CA ALA A 177 -3.54 0.25 5.84
C ALA A 177 -4.59 0.75 6.83
N TYR A 178 -4.23 1.69 7.72
CA TYR A 178 -5.19 2.33 8.62
C TYR A 178 -6.29 3.06 7.84
N GLU A 179 -5.93 3.93 6.88
CA GLU A 179 -6.91 4.62 6.02
C GLU A 179 -7.88 3.64 5.36
N TYR A 180 -7.35 2.52 4.86
CA TYR A 180 -8.16 1.48 4.23
C TYR A 180 -9.11 0.80 5.23
N GLN A 181 -8.66 0.50 6.46
CA GLN A 181 -9.54 -0.06 7.49
C GLN A 181 -10.63 0.93 7.93
N VAL A 182 -10.29 2.22 8.09
CA VAL A 182 -11.28 3.28 8.33
C VAL A 182 -12.32 3.31 7.21
N GLN A 183 -11.89 3.23 5.95
CA GLN A 183 -12.79 3.21 4.80
C GLN A 183 -13.69 1.97 4.77
N LEU A 184 -13.20 0.80 5.16
CA LEU A 184 -14.00 -0.43 5.18
C LEU A 184 -15.03 -0.44 6.32
N ARG A 185 -14.71 0.16 7.46
CA ARG A 185 -15.59 0.21 8.65
C ARG A 185 -16.50 1.44 8.65
N GLY A 186 -16.15 2.48 7.89
CA GLY A 186 -16.93 3.70 7.70
C GLY A 186 -16.59 4.82 8.69
N ARG A 187 -15.97 4.50 9.83
CA ARG A 187 -15.56 5.47 10.86
C ARG A 187 -14.18 5.14 11.41
N ALA A 188 -13.47 6.17 11.88
CA ALA A 188 -12.13 6.02 12.46
C ALA A 188 -12.15 5.23 13.78
N GLU A 189 -13.20 5.43 14.59
CA GLU A 189 -13.42 4.76 15.87
C GLU A 189 -13.57 3.23 15.78
N ASP A 190 -14.04 2.75 14.63
CA ASP A 190 -14.29 1.34 14.34
C ASP A 190 -13.09 0.64 13.69
N ALA A 191 -12.06 1.40 13.30
CA ALA A 191 -10.84 0.83 12.74
C ALA A 191 -10.01 0.18 13.86
N VAL A 192 -9.72 -1.11 13.70
CA VAL A 192 -8.96 -1.92 14.66
C VAL A 192 -7.70 -2.48 14.05
N GLY A 193 -6.69 -2.76 14.87
CA GLY A 193 -5.38 -3.26 14.45
C GLY A 193 -5.30 -4.77 14.21
N TYR A 194 -6.40 -5.49 14.29
CA TYR A 194 -6.43 -6.95 14.17
C TYR A 194 -7.66 -7.43 13.43
N ASP A 195 -7.57 -8.65 12.92
CA ASP A 195 -8.70 -9.42 12.41
C ASP A 195 -8.99 -10.59 13.35
N TYR A 196 -10.26 -11.02 13.39
CA TYR A 196 -10.64 -12.24 14.09
C TYR A 196 -10.45 -13.41 13.14
N CYS A 197 -9.61 -14.39 13.51
CA CYS A 197 -9.44 -15.59 12.69
C CYS A 197 -10.77 -16.34 12.54
N VAL A 198 -11.23 -16.49 11.30
CA VAL A 198 -12.42 -17.28 10.93
C VAL A 198 -12.03 -18.69 10.44
N ASP A 199 -10.76 -18.90 10.07
CA ASP A 199 -10.37 -19.97 9.14
C ASP A 199 -10.17 -21.37 9.74
N THR A 200 -10.10 -21.57 11.06
CA THR A 200 -10.07 -22.93 11.66
C THR A 200 -10.71 -23.01 13.04
N GLN A 201 -11.32 -24.15 13.38
CA GLN A 201 -11.90 -24.43 14.70
C GLN A 201 -10.87 -24.29 15.85
N GLU A 202 -9.58 -24.47 15.57
CA GLU A 202 -8.49 -24.35 16.56
C GLU A 202 -8.02 -22.91 16.81
N THR A 203 -8.29 -21.98 15.89
CA THR A 203 -7.91 -20.55 16.02
C THR A 203 -9.11 -19.61 16.07
N ALA A 204 -10.33 -20.15 16.07
CA ALA A 204 -11.57 -19.38 16.15
C ALA A 204 -11.55 -18.48 17.40
N GLY A 205 -11.63 -17.16 17.16
CA GLY A 205 -11.59 -16.15 18.22
C GLY A 205 -10.19 -15.62 18.57
N ARG A 206 -9.10 -16.17 18.00
CA ARG A 206 -7.77 -15.57 18.16
C ARG A 206 -7.67 -14.31 17.30
N GLN A 207 -7.22 -13.23 17.92
CA GLN A 207 -6.90 -11.98 17.23
C GLN A 207 -5.57 -12.15 16.49
N THR A 208 -5.54 -11.82 15.21
CA THR A 208 -4.31 -11.76 14.41
C THR A 208 -4.09 -10.33 13.96
N ALA A 209 -2.91 -9.77 14.24
CA ALA A 209 -2.58 -8.43 13.78
C ALA A 209 -2.68 -8.32 12.25
N PHE A 210 -3.23 -7.21 11.76
CA PHE A 210 -3.27 -6.96 10.31
C PHE A 210 -1.86 -6.91 9.69
N LEU A 211 -0.88 -6.42 10.44
CA LEU A 211 0.53 -6.34 10.03
C LEU A 211 1.32 -7.63 10.31
N GLN A 212 0.70 -8.69 10.84
CA GLN A 212 1.35 -9.98 11.10
C GLN A 212 2.08 -10.56 9.86
N PRO A 213 1.50 -10.51 8.64
CA PRO A 213 2.17 -11.07 7.46
C PRO A 213 3.45 -10.32 7.10
N LEU A 214 3.49 -8.99 7.25
CA LEU A 214 4.68 -8.18 7.02
C LEU A 214 5.75 -8.45 8.08
N TYR A 215 5.36 -8.43 9.36
CA TYR A 215 6.25 -8.78 10.45
C TYR A 215 6.88 -10.18 10.23
N SER A 216 6.08 -11.16 9.81
CA SER A 216 6.54 -12.52 9.55
C SER A 216 7.62 -12.60 8.45
N GLN A 217 7.55 -11.75 7.41
CA GLN A 217 8.57 -11.67 6.37
C GLN A 217 9.89 -11.10 6.90
N LEU A 218 9.79 -10.05 7.72
CA LEU A 218 10.93 -9.31 8.26
C LEU A 218 11.63 -10.05 9.40
N ARG A 219 10.89 -10.91 10.12
CA ARG A 219 11.35 -11.68 11.27
C ARG A 219 12.61 -12.50 11.00
N THR A 220 12.86 -12.90 9.75
CA THR A 220 14.05 -13.66 9.35
C THR A 220 15.37 -12.92 9.60
N ARG A 221 15.37 -11.58 9.49
CA ARG A 221 16.56 -10.74 9.67
C ARG A 221 16.37 -9.83 10.88
N ARG A 222 17.11 -10.12 11.96
CA ARG A 222 17.04 -9.38 13.24
C ARG A 222 17.05 -7.86 13.07
N ALA A 223 17.99 -7.32 12.29
CA ALA A 223 18.11 -5.87 12.08
C ALA A 223 16.84 -5.27 11.46
N ARG A 224 16.30 -5.90 10.41
CA ARG A 224 15.12 -5.44 9.67
C ARG A 224 13.84 -5.58 10.49
N ARG A 225 13.73 -6.69 11.22
CA ARG A 225 12.66 -6.90 12.19
C ARG A 225 12.67 -5.79 13.25
N ASN A 226 13.82 -5.51 13.86
CA ASN A 226 13.93 -4.50 14.90
C ASN A 226 13.65 -3.08 14.36
N GLU A 227 14.12 -2.78 13.14
CA GLU A 227 13.82 -1.53 12.43
C GLU A 227 12.31 -1.34 12.22
N PHE A 228 11.60 -2.39 11.77
CA PHE A 228 10.15 -2.36 11.60
C PHE A 228 9.40 -2.22 12.95
N LEU A 229 9.80 -2.97 13.98
CA LEU A 229 9.19 -2.85 15.31
C LEU A 229 9.42 -1.45 15.91
N SER A 230 10.62 -0.89 15.77
CA SER A 230 10.92 0.49 16.17
C SER A 230 10.09 1.49 15.37
N LEU A 231 9.89 1.26 14.07
CA LEU A 231 9.04 2.08 13.22
C LEU A 231 7.59 2.07 13.69
N LEU A 232 7.02 0.91 14.05
CA LEU A 232 5.66 0.84 14.57
C LEU A 232 5.50 1.57 15.91
N VAL A 233 6.43 1.39 16.85
CA VAL A 233 6.37 2.11 18.13
C VAL A 233 6.46 3.62 17.90
N ARG A 234 7.37 4.06 17.02
CA ARG A 234 7.54 5.48 16.68
C ARG A 234 6.33 6.05 15.93
N ALA A 235 5.65 5.25 15.11
CA ALA A 235 4.41 5.66 14.44
C ALA A 235 3.29 5.97 15.43
N GLY A 236 3.29 5.32 16.59
CA GLY A 236 2.38 5.66 17.68
C GLY A 236 2.79 6.94 18.42
N ASP A 237 4.09 7.23 18.51
CA ASP A 237 4.63 8.30 19.34
C ASP A 237 4.32 9.70 18.80
N ALA A 238 3.83 10.58 19.68
CA ALA A 238 3.44 11.96 19.37
C ALA A 238 4.58 12.98 19.54
N ASP A 239 5.79 12.52 19.88
CA ASP A 239 6.96 13.39 20.05
C ASP A 239 7.20 14.30 18.84
N SER A 240 7.58 15.55 19.12
CA SER A 240 7.85 16.62 18.14
C SER A 240 8.97 16.23 17.17
N ASN A 241 9.88 15.34 17.59
CA ASN A 241 10.96 14.80 16.76
C ASN A 241 10.56 13.58 15.90
N SER A 242 9.40 12.96 16.18
CA SER A 242 8.90 11.81 15.40
C SER A 242 8.42 12.22 14.00
N GLY A 243 8.23 13.52 13.77
CA GLY A 243 7.64 14.06 12.53
C GLY A 243 6.13 13.84 12.46
N THR A 244 5.51 14.15 11.33
CA THR A 244 4.06 14.06 11.06
C THR A 244 3.50 12.61 11.07
N LEU A 245 4.21 11.64 11.65
CA LEU A 245 3.93 10.20 11.55
C LEU A 245 2.72 9.72 12.33
N CYS A 246 2.22 10.47 13.30
CA CYS A 246 0.99 10.16 14.02
C CYS A 246 -0.06 11.27 13.83
N TYR A 247 0.21 12.23 12.95
CA TYR A 247 -0.63 13.41 12.76
C TYR A 247 -1.54 13.22 11.55
N ASN A 248 -2.79 13.62 11.68
CA ASN A 248 -3.70 13.71 10.55
C ASN A 248 -3.31 14.89 9.63
N ASN A 249 -3.94 14.98 8.47
CA ASN A 249 -3.74 16.08 7.50
C ASN A 249 -4.03 17.49 8.08
N GLY A 250 -4.68 17.58 9.24
CA GLY A 250 -4.94 18.83 9.97
C GLY A 250 -3.85 19.18 10.98
N GLY A 251 -2.74 18.45 11.02
CA GLY A 251 -1.63 18.70 11.95
C GLY A 251 -1.97 18.39 13.40
N ARG A 252 -2.95 17.50 13.66
CA ARG A 252 -3.29 17.03 15.01
C ARG A 252 -2.98 15.54 15.18
N PRO A 253 -2.58 15.09 16.39
CA PRO A 253 -2.40 13.67 16.67
C PRO A 253 -3.69 12.89 16.37
N ASP A 254 -3.58 11.82 15.59
CA ASP A 254 -4.67 10.90 15.28
C ASP A 254 -4.67 9.75 16.29
N ALA A 255 -5.42 9.92 17.39
CA ALA A 255 -5.53 8.92 18.45
C ALA A 255 -6.02 7.56 17.94
N PHE A 256 -6.86 7.53 16.90
CA PHE A 256 -7.35 6.29 16.31
C PHE A 256 -6.28 5.56 15.50
N PHE A 257 -5.41 6.30 14.80
CA PHE A 257 -4.22 5.73 14.17
C PHE A 257 -3.27 5.13 15.21
N VAL A 258 -2.99 5.86 16.29
CA VAL A 258 -2.13 5.38 17.38
C VAL A 258 -2.70 4.10 17.99
N ARG A 259 -4.01 4.06 18.26
CA ARG A 259 -4.73 2.86 18.73
C ARG A 259 -4.60 1.71 17.73
N PHE A 260 -4.81 1.95 16.45
CA PHE A 260 -4.68 0.93 15.40
C PHE A 260 -3.27 0.30 15.38
N VAL A 261 -2.23 1.11 15.53
CA VAL A 261 -0.84 0.61 15.58
C VAL A 261 -0.57 -0.15 16.88
N ALA A 262 -1.03 0.35 18.03
CA ALA A 262 -0.88 -0.33 19.31
C ALA A 262 -1.59 -1.69 19.34
N GLU A 263 -2.82 -1.76 18.82
CA GLU A 263 -3.58 -3.00 18.69
C GLU A 263 -2.89 -4.02 17.77
N ASN A 264 -2.24 -3.55 16.69
CA ASN A 264 -1.40 -4.40 15.85
C ASN A 264 -0.24 -4.97 16.66
N ILE A 265 0.57 -4.12 17.33
CA ILE A 265 1.74 -4.55 18.09
C ILE A 265 1.34 -5.58 19.18
N ALA A 266 0.25 -5.31 19.91
CA ALA A 266 -0.26 -6.21 20.94
C ALA A 266 -0.76 -7.56 20.40
N SER A 267 -1.18 -7.60 19.12
CA SER A 267 -1.69 -8.80 18.47
C SER A 267 -0.64 -9.52 17.61
N LEU A 268 0.61 -9.05 17.58
CA LEU A 268 1.69 -9.72 16.86
C LEU A 268 2.07 -11.04 17.56
N ASP A 269 2.21 -12.10 16.77
CA ASP A 269 2.70 -13.40 17.24
C ASP A 269 4.24 -13.38 17.29
N PHE A 270 4.78 -12.79 18.37
CA PHE A 270 6.21 -12.76 18.63
C PHE A 270 6.76 -14.17 18.84
N LYS A 271 7.89 -14.47 18.19
CA LYS A 271 8.51 -15.81 18.28
C LYS A 271 9.58 -15.87 19.35
N TYR A 272 10.27 -14.76 19.60
CA TYR A 272 11.42 -14.72 20.49
C TYR A 272 11.20 -13.67 21.57
N MET A 273 11.59 -13.99 22.82
CA MET A 273 11.51 -13.06 23.95
C MET A 273 12.22 -11.73 23.68
N ASP A 274 13.35 -11.78 22.97
CA ASP A 274 14.11 -10.60 22.56
C ASP A 274 13.31 -9.59 21.72
N GLU A 275 12.30 -10.04 20.96
CA GLU A 275 11.43 -9.16 20.18
C GLU A 275 10.52 -8.34 21.08
N VAL A 276 9.96 -9.00 22.10
CA VAL A 276 9.11 -8.38 23.12
C VAL A 276 9.94 -7.39 23.93
N LEU A 277 11.13 -7.78 24.37
CA LEU A 277 12.04 -6.88 25.11
C LEU A 277 12.44 -5.65 24.29
N HIS A 278 12.70 -5.83 22.99
CA HIS A 278 12.98 -4.70 22.09
C HIS A 278 11.79 -3.73 22.02
N VAL A 279 10.57 -4.24 21.82
CA VAL A 279 9.34 -3.42 21.79
C VAL A 279 9.13 -2.70 23.12
N MET A 280 9.24 -3.39 24.25
CA MET A 280 9.11 -2.80 25.59
C MET A 280 10.14 -1.69 25.81
N HIS A 281 11.39 -1.90 25.39
CA HIS A 281 12.44 -0.88 25.50
C HIS A 281 12.14 0.37 24.66
N GLN A 282 11.65 0.18 23.43
CA GLN A 282 11.27 1.31 22.57
C GLN A 282 10.09 2.08 23.16
N ILE A 283 9.07 1.39 23.68
CA ILE A 283 7.92 2.03 24.34
C ILE A 283 8.37 2.77 25.59
N SER A 284 9.23 2.16 26.42
CA SER A 284 9.76 2.82 27.63
C SER A 284 10.54 4.09 27.29
N SER A 285 11.32 4.05 26.20
CA SER A 285 12.06 5.21 25.70
C SER A 285 11.12 6.31 25.20
N ALA A 286 10.08 5.95 24.44
CA ALA A 286 9.06 6.89 23.98
C ALA A 286 8.32 7.55 25.16
N ILE A 287 7.87 6.76 26.14
CA ILE A 287 7.20 7.26 27.35
C ILE A 287 8.14 8.18 28.16
N ALA A 288 9.41 7.83 28.31
CA ALA A 288 10.36 8.66 29.06
C ALA A 288 10.56 10.03 28.42
N ASN A 289 10.64 10.09 27.09
CA ASN A 289 10.83 11.33 26.34
C ASN A 289 9.55 12.18 26.33
N THR A 290 8.43 11.58 25.89
CA THR A 290 7.16 12.29 25.71
C THR A 290 6.47 12.58 27.04
N GLY A 291 6.57 11.67 28.01
CA GLY A 291 5.97 11.83 29.34
C GLY A 291 6.58 12.97 30.14
N LEU A 292 7.90 13.19 30.04
CA LEU A 292 8.56 14.31 30.70
C LEU A 292 8.16 15.65 30.07
N ALA A 293 8.03 15.70 28.75
CA ALA A 293 7.53 16.88 28.04
C ALA A 293 6.06 17.21 28.42
N ILE A 294 5.20 16.20 28.46
CA ILE A 294 3.79 16.36 28.87
C ILE A 294 3.68 16.80 30.32
N LEU A 295 4.47 16.22 31.23
CA LEU A 295 4.44 16.60 32.64
C LEU A 295 4.81 18.08 32.80
N HIS A 296 5.85 18.55 32.11
CA HIS A 296 6.20 19.97 32.11
C HIS A 296 5.11 20.87 31.48
N GLN A 297 4.42 20.41 30.44
CA GLN A 297 3.28 21.15 29.87
C GLN A 297 2.10 21.22 30.83
N LEU A 298 1.75 20.11 31.50
CA LEU A 298 0.66 20.07 32.49
C LEU A 298 0.96 20.90 33.74
N GLU A 299 2.21 20.93 34.19
CA GLU A 299 2.65 21.80 35.28
C GLU A 299 2.58 23.30 34.91
N ALA A 300 2.78 23.63 33.63
CA ALA A 300 2.70 24.99 33.12
C ALA A 300 1.25 25.44 32.80
N ASP A 301 0.41 24.54 32.28
CA ASP A 301 -0.95 24.81 31.78
C ASP A 301 -2.03 24.54 32.84
N THR A 302 -1.91 25.12 34.03
CA THR A 302 -3.02 25.13 35.00
C THR A 302 -4.24 25.94 34.53
N GLU A 303 -4.17 26.63 33.38
CA GLU A 303 -5.27 27.44 32.82
C GLU A 303 -5.30 27.46 31.28
N THR A 304 -5.62 26.37 30.55
CA THR A 304 -6.41 26.40 29.28
C THR A 304 -6.60 25.03 28.59
N GLU A 305 -7.77 24.84 27.95
CA GLU A 305 -8.28 23.62 27.31
C GLU A 305 -7.49 23.08 26.09
N CYS A 306 -6.37 23.68 25.69
CA CYS A 306 -5.65 23.33 24.45
C CYS A 306 -4.71 22.12 24.61
N ALA A 307 -4.26 21.81 25.84
CA ALA A 307 -3.33 20.71 26.13
C ALA A 307 -3.97 19.29 26.05
N SER A 308 -5.31 19.18 25.98
CA SER A 308 -6.02 17.91 26.16
C SER A 308 -5.74 16.85 25.08
N GLN A 309 -5.57 17.22 23.80
CA GLN A 309 -5.54 16.25 22.69
C GLN A 309 -4.17 15.62 22.44
N ALA A 310 -3.07 16.36 22.67
CA ALA A 310 -1.71 15.81 22.57
C ALA A 310 -1.39 14.87 23.75
N VAL A 311 -1.93 15.20 24.93
CA VAL A 311 -1.89 14.35 26.12
C VAL A 311 -2.68 13.06 25.88
N GLU A 312 -3.88 13.11 25.31
CA GLU A 312 -4.67 11.92 24.99
C GLU A 312 -3.92 10.92 24.09
N ALA A 313 -3.33 11.36 22.97
CA ALA A 313 -2.65 10.45 22.04
C ALA A 313 -1.40 9.78 22.65
N SER A 314 -0.62 10.53 23.44
CA SER A 314 0.59 10.02 24.11
C SER A 314 0.26 9.12 25.32
N VAL A 315 -0.76 9.49 26.10
CA VAL A 315 -1.31 8.69 27.20
C VAL A 315 -1.94 7.40 26.66
N CYS A 316 -2.55 7.41 25.47
CA CYS A 316 -3.08 6.21 24.83
C CYS A 316 -2.00 5.15 24.58
N ILE A 317 -0.77 5.50 24.20
CA ILE A 317 0.31 4.51 24.04
C ILE A 317 0.66 3.89 25.39
N GLY A 318 0.94 4.72 26.40
CA GLY A 318 1.30 4.24 27.73
C GLY A 318 0.22 3.38 28.37
N ILE A 319 -1.05 3.79 28.25
CA ILE A 319 -2.18 3.08 28.85
C ILE A 319 -2.55 1.81 28.06
N LEU A 320 -2.54 1.83 26.72
CA LEU A 320 -2.89 0.64 25.91
C LEU A 320 -1.83 -0.47 26.00
N PHE A 321 -0.55 -0.13 26.22
CA PHE A 321 0.51 -1.13 26.40
C PHE A 321 0.62 -1.69 27.83
N VAL A 322 0.15 -0.96 28.84
CA VAL A 322 0.21 -1.39 30.25
C VAL A 322 -1.05 -2.17 30.67
N LEU A 323 -2.20 -1.96 30.01
CA LEU A 323 -3.49 -2.56 30.39
C LEU A 323 -3.90 -3.81 29.58
N ARG A 324 -2.98 -4.42 28.83
CA ARG A 324 -3.21 -5.71 28.17
C ARG A 324 -2.05 -6.67 28.41
#